data_AF-A0A1B9M790-F1
#
_entry.id   AF-A0A1B9M790-F1
#
_cell.length_a   1.000
_cell.length_b   1.000
_cell.length_c   1.000
_cell.angle_alpha   90.00
_cell.angle_beta   90.00
_cell.angle_gamma   90.00
#
_symmetry.space_group_name_H-M   'P 1'
#
loop_
_entity.id
_entity.type
_entity.pdbx_description
1 polymer ?
#
loop_
_entity_poly.entity_id
_entity_poly.type
_entity_poly.pdbx_seq_one_letter_code
_entity_poly.pdbx_strand_id
1 'polypeptide(L)'
;MKWIKAEGVDFKYIFPNDKNFTEVEFLFKTKIIDSYYNMPLLRDNDLPDELYKIIQNGNNTRLAIFKRPQFPKNQKENITFYDAPYCIVWPNYDIDLNVLDQKVINDTFNDQDFINSIKTYIQRVVCFTCHQEYVSLVIDPGAIYIILDKSGKPDSSKLDLLEKKLHRVNLKKCPNCSSSFTIYVAKILYKCEDKKFTW
;
A
#
# COMPACT_ATOMS: atom_id res chain seq x y z
N MET A 1 15.57 3.64 -5.50
CA MET A 1 14.22 3.23 -5.89
C MET A 1 14.32 2.74 -7.32
N LYS A 2 13.57 1.72 -7.71
CA LYS A 2 13.72 1.07 -9.00
C LYS A 2 12.36 0.70 -9.58
N TRP A 3 12.14 0.98 -10.85
CA TRP A 3 10.96 0.47 -11.56
C TRP A 3 11.14 -1.02 -11.83
N ILE A 4 10.19 -1.82 -11.38
CA ILE A 4 10.17 -3.26 -11.59
C ILE A 4 8.81 -3.71 -12.11
N LYS A 5 8.79 -4.90 -12.69
CA LYS A 5 7.59 -5.60 -13.09
C LYS A 5 7.54 -6.95 -12.39
N ALA A 6 6.55 -7.14 -11.52
CA ALA A 6 6.34 -8.41 -10.82
C ALA A 6 4.87 -8.83 -10.93
N GLU A 7 4.63 -10.10 -11.22
CA GLU A 7 3.32 -10.67 -11.51
C GLU A 7 2.56 -9.91 -12.60
N GLY A 8 3.30 -9.34 -13.56
CA GLY A 8 2.77 -8.51 -14.64
C GLY A 8 2.44 -7.06 -14.26
N VAL A 9 2.64 -6.65 -13.00
CA VAL A 9 2.33 -5.31 -12.49
C VAL A 9 3.58 -4.45 -12.47
N ASP A 10 3.50 -3.28 -13.09
CA ASP A 10 4.58 -2.31 -13.13
C ASP A 10 4.47 -1.32 -11.95
N PHE A 11 5.51 -1.26 -11.11
CA PHE A 11 5.58 -0.33 -9.97
C PHE A 11 7.03 0.04 -9.62
N LYS A 12 7.18 1.19 -8.96
CA LYS A 12 8.46 1.67 -8.44
C LYS A 12 8.65 1.14 -7.02
N TYR A 13 9.61 0.24 -6.84
CA TYR A 13 10.02 -0.28 -5.55
C TYR A 13 10.94 0.73 -4.84
N ILE A 14 10.66 1.02 -3.57
CA ILE A 14 11.39 2.04 -2.80
C ILE A 14 12.16 1.36 -1.68
N PHE A 15 13.48 1.37 -1.80
CA PHE A 15 14.40 0.81 -0.81
C PHE A 15 14.39 1.62 0.49
N PRO A 16 14.74 0.99 1.63
CA PRO A 16 15.05 1.72 2.84
C PRO A 16 16.22 2.68 2.58
N ASN A 17 16.14 3.89 3.14
CA ASN A 17 17.16 4.94 3.05
C ASN A 17 17.52 5.39 1.61
N ASP A 18 16.56 5.36 0.69
CA ASP A 18 16.79 5.89 -0.65
C ASP A 18 17.13 7.39 -0.62
N LYS A 19 18.10 7.84 -1.43
CA LYS A 19 18.50 9.25 -1.47
C LYS A 19 17.38 10.20 -1.89
N ASN A 20 16.41 9.72 -2.66
CA ASN A 20 15.25 10.50 -3.12
C ASN A 20 14.05 10.35 -2.17
N PHE A 21 14.26 9.81 -0.98
CA PHE A 21 13.19 9.54 -0.04
C PHE A 21 12.45 10.81 0.38
N THR A 22 13.10 11.97 0.44
CA THR A 22 12.47 13.25 0.80
C THR A 22 11.28 13.61 -0.11
N GLU A 23 11.37 13.30 -1.41
CA GLU A 23 10.29 13.51 -2.38
C GLU A 23 9.14 12.51 -2.17
N VAL A 24 9.48 11.25 -1.90
CA VAL A 24 8.52 10.19 -1.59
C VAL A 24 7.79 10.48 -0.28
N GLU A 25 8.52 10.88 0.76
CA GLU A 25 8.00 11.28 2.06
C GLU A 25 7.02 12.44 1.92
N PHE A 26 7.39 13.46 1.13
CA PHE A 26 6.49 14.56 0.80
C PHE A 26 5.21 14.08 0.11
N LEU A 27 5.30 13.17 -0.86
CA LEU A 27 4.12 12.56 -1.51
C LEU A 27 3.26 11.75 -0.53
N PHE A 28 3.85 11.03 0.43
CA PHE A 28 3.09 10.31 1.46
C PHE A 28 2.38 11.30 2.37
N LYS A 29 3.09 12.30 2.89
CA LYS A 29 2.53 13.33 3.76
C LYS A 29 1.38 14.07 3.09
N THR A 30 1.52 14.43 1.81
CA THR A 30 0.51 15.22 1.09
C THR A 30 -0.66 14.40 0.55
N LYS A 31 -0.47 13.11 0.21
CA LYS A 31 -1.53 12.29 -0.43
C LYS A 31 -2.20 11.25 0.47
N ILE A 32 -1.73 11.03 1.70
CA ILE A 32 -2.56 10.32 2.71
C ILE A 32 -3.82 11.15 3.03
N ILE A 33 -3.79 12.46 2.77
CA ILE A 33 -4.86 13.42 3.03
C ILE A 33 -5.92 13.41 1.92
N ASP A 34 -5.60 12.92 0.71
CA ASP A 34 -6.37 13.27 -0.48
C ASP A 34 -6.53 12.10 -1.46
N SER A 35 -7.56 11.25 -1.31
CA SER A 35 -8.31 10.72 -2.47
C SER A 35 -9.57 9.89 -2.20
N TYR A 36 -10.59 10.24 -2.98
CA TYR A 36 -11.68 9.43 -3.58
C TYR A 36 -12.93 9.07 -2.77
N TYR A 37 -12.85 8.86 -1.46
CA TYR A 37 -14.04 8.63 -0.65
C TYR A 37 -14.06 9.69 0.44
N ASN A 38 -15.14 10.45 0.57
CA ASN A 38 -15.40 11.42 1.65
C ASN A 38 -15.45 10.77 3.06
N MET A 39 -14.54 9.84 3.35
CA MET A 39 -14.27 9.36 4.69
C MET A 39 -13.25 10.31 5.33
N PRO A 40 -13.37 10.61 6.63
CA PRO A 40 -12.44 11.49 7.32
C PRO A 40 -11.06 10.83 7.34
N LEU A 41 -10.28 11.11 6.30
CA LEU A 41 -8.89 10.75 6.22
C LEU A 41 -8.15 11.53 7.32
N LEU A 42 -7.17 10.83 7.89
CA LEU A 42 -6.31 11.26 8.99
C LEU A 42 -6.02 12.76 8.88
N ARG A 43 -6.38 13.56 9.89
CA ARG A 43 -6.00 14.99 9.88
C ARG A 43 -4.48 15.07 9.89
N ASP A 44 -3.89 16.17 9.39
CA ASP A 44 -2.43 16.38 9.31
C ASP A 44 -1.67 16.04 10.61
N ASN A 45 -2.34 16.12 11.77
CA ASN A 45 -1.78 15.84 13.10
C ASN A 45 -2.02 14.39 13.60
N ASP A 46 -2.59 13.49 12.80
CA ASP A 46 -3.00 12.14 13.23
C ASP A 46 -2.00 11.03 12.86
N LEU A 47 -1.01 11.35 12.03
CA LEU A 47 0.05 10.40 11.67
C LEU A 47 1.35 10.83 12.33
N PRO A 48 2.01 9.91 13.06
CA PRO A 48 3.35 10.17 13.54
C PRO A 48 4.25 10.58 12.37
N ASP A 49 5.07 11.61 12.57
CA ASP A 49 6.14 11.98 11.65
C ASP A 49 7.08 10.81 11.32
N GLU A 50 6.99 9.70 12.05
CA GLU A 50 7.81 8.51 11.86
C GLU A 50 7.07 7.34 11.21
N LEU A 51 5.80 7.48 10.82
CA LEU A 51 5.02 6.37 10.26
C LEU A 51 5.69 5.75 9.03
N TYR A 52 6.24 6.58 8.16
CA TYR A 52 6.96 6.10 6.98
C TYR A 52 8.25 5.36 7.36
N LYS A 53 8.92 5.75 8.46
CA LYS A 53 10.10 5.04 8.97
C LYS A 53 9.69 3.68 9.50
N ILE A 54 8.58 3.61 10.23
CA ILE A 54 8.00 2.35 10.72
C ILE A 54 7.70 1.41 9.54
N ILE A 55 7.14 1.94 8.46
CA ILE A 55 6.82 1.14 7.27
C ILE A 55 8.09 0.71 6.52
N GLN A 56 9.03 1.62 6.29
CA GLN A 56 10.30 1.32 5.60
C GLN A 56 11.19 0.35 6.36
N ASN A 57 11.24 0.48 7.69
CA ASN A 57 11.98 -0.41 8.56
C ASN A 57 11.17 -1.66 8.93
N GLY A 58 9.96 -1.81 8.39
CA GLY A 58 9.14 -2.99 8.57
C GLY A 58 9.81 -4.23 7.97
N ASN A 59 9.76 -5.35 8.68
CA ASN A 59 10.32 -6.64 8.27
C ASN A 59 9.58 -7.29 7.10
N ASN A 60 8.37 -6.84 6.77
CA ASN A 60 7.54 -7.41 5.71
C ASN A 60 6.78 -6.34 4.91
N THR A 61 7.25 -5.09 4.91
CA THR A 61 6.59 -3.99 4.22
C THR A 61 7.59 -3.12 3.48
N ARG A 62 7.21 -2.65 2.29
CA ARG A 62 7.97 -1.69 1.48
C ARG A 62 7.04 -0.64 0.90
N LEU A 63 7.55 0.57 0.70
CA LEU A 63 6.80 1.60 -0.03
C LEU A 63 6.91 1.35 -1.54
N ALA A 64 5.85 1.69 -2.27
CA ALA A 64 5.81 1.55 -3.71
C ALA A 64 4.95 2.63 -4.38
N ILE A 65 5.33 2.99 -5.61
CA ILE A 65 4.54 3.88 -6.47
C ILE A 65 4.03 3.07 -7.66
N PHE A 66 2.73 3.01 -7.84
CA PHE A 66 2.12 2.31 -8.96
C PHE A 66 1.79 3.30 -10.08
N LYS A 67 1.86 2.83 -11.34
CA LYS A 67 1.34 3.60 -12.47
C LYS A 67 -0.19 3.52 -12.46
N ARG A 68 -0.86 4.66 -12.56
CA ARG A 68 -2.29 4.70 -12.92
C ARG A 68 -2.37 4.76 -14.46
N PRO A 69 -3.15 3.88 -15.12
CA PRO A 69 -3.51 4.12 -16.50
C PRO A 69 -4.33 5.41 -16.52
N GLN A 70 -3.89 6.38 -17.31
CA GLN A 70 -4.73 7.54 -17.60
C GLN A 70 -5.94 7.02 -18.38
N PHE A 71 -7.15 7.22 -17.85
CA PHE A 71 -8.31 7.28 -18.73
C PHE A 71 -8.15 8.56 -19.54
N PRO A 72 -8.07 8.50 -20.88
CA PRO A 72 -7.91 9.69 -21.70
C PRO A 72 -9.14 10.58 -21.52
N LYS A 73 -9.05 11.56 -20.62
CA LYS A 73 -9.97 12.68 -20.55
C LYS A 73 -9.35 13.80 -21.35
N ASN A 74 -9.90 14.07 -22.54
CA ASN A 74 -9.75 15.23 -23.42
C ASN A 74 -9.00 16.46 -22.86
N GLN A 75 -7.72 16.36 -22.51
CA GLN A 75 -6.91 17.48 -22.03
C GLN A 75 -5.51 17.36 -22.61
N LYS A 76 -5.07 18.45 -23.24
CA LYS A 76 -3.89 18.59 -24.10
C LYS A 76 -2.54 18.50 -23.36
N GLU A 77 -2.51 18.01 -22.13
CA GLU A 77 -1.29 17.96 -21.33
C GLU A 77 -1.17 16.62 -20.62
N ASN A 78 -0.09 15.89 -20.91
CA ASN A 78 0.25 14.63 -20.28
C ASN A 78 0.72 14.88 -18.84
N ILE A 79 -0.20 15.26 -17.94
CA ILE A 79 0.08 15.31 -16.51
C ILE A 79 0.11 13.86 -15.99
N THR A 80 1.30 13.38 -15.64
CA THR A 80 1.46 12.05 -15.04
C THR A 80 0.95 12.11 -13.61
N PHE A 81 -0.28 11.65 -13.38
CA PHE A 81 -0.82 11.49 -12.02
C PHE A 81 -0.17 10.24 -11.38
N TYR A 82 0.81 10.45 -10.52
CA TYR A 82 1.25 9.40 -9.59
C TYR A 82 0.15 9.17 -8.57
N ASP A 83 -0.21 7.92 -8.31
CA ASP A 83 -1.12 7.61 -7.21
C ASP A 83 -0.53 8.07 -5.87
N ALA A 84 -1.42 8.35 -4.91
CA ALA A 84 -1.04 8.37 -3.50
C ALA A 84 -0.14 7.17 -3.22
N PRO A 85 0.99 7.37 -2.55
CA PRO A 85 1.98 6.31 -2.53
C PRO A 85 1.50 5.14 -1.67
N TYR A 86 1.74 3.93 -2.15
CA TYR A 86 1.19 2.70 -1.62
C TYR A 86 2.24 1.95 -0.80
N CYS A 87 1.78 0.97 -0.04
CA CYS A 87 2.62 -0.01 0.61
C CYS A 87 2.43 -1.37 -0.06
N ILE A 88 3.51 -2.13 -0.20
CA ILE A 88 3.46 -3.55 -0.52
C ILE A 88 3.78 -4.29 0.78
N VAL A 89 2.89 -5.18 1.21
CA VAL A 89 3.04 -5.96 2.44
C VAL A 89 2.96 -7.45 2.16
N TRP A 90 3.74 -8.25 2.89
CA TRP A 90 3.65 -9.72 2.91
C TRP A 90 3.00 -10.15 4.25
N PRO A 91 1.66 -10.14 4.36
CA PRO A 91 0.94 -10.06 5.64
C PRO A 91 1.01 -11.32 6.53
N ASN A 92 1.55 -12.43 6.02
CA ASN A 92 1.57 -13.75 6.69
C ASN A 92 2.86 -14.54 6.44
N TYR A 93 3.92 -13.90 5.97
CA TYR A 93 5.17 -14.58 5.63
C TYR A 93 6.35 -13.81 6.19
N ASP A 94 7.27 -14.54 6.83
CA ASP A 94 8.60 -14.03 7.17
C ASP A 94 9.42 -14.00 5.88
N ILE A 95 9.33 -12.87 5.19
CA ILE A 95 10.17 -12.59 4.04
C ILE A 95 11.44 -11.89 4.51
N ASP A 96 12.60 -12.37 4.07
CA ASP A 96 13.85 -11.62 4.25
C ASP A 96 13.89 -10.50 3.21
N LEU A 97 13.46 -9.31 3.63
CA LEU A 97 13.46 -8.15 2.75
C LEU A 97 14.85 -7.66 2.40
N ASN A 98 15.90 -7.97 3.18
CA ASN A 98 17.26 -7.62 2.78
C ASN A 98 17.68 -8.45 1.56
N VAL A 99 17.34 -9.75 1.55
CA VAL A 99 17.55 -10.61 0.39
C VAL A 99 16.71 -10.13 -0.80
N LEU A 100 15.44 -9.80 -0.60
CA LEU A 100 14.60 -9.27 -1.67
C LEU A 100 15.15 -7.94 -2.22
N ASP A 101 15.57 -7.02 -1.35
CA ASP A 101 16.13 -5.74 -1.75
C ASP A 101 17.38 -5.96 -2.62
N GLN A 102 18.27 -6.88 -2.25
CA GLN A 102 19.43 -7.25 -3.07
C GLN A 102 19.03 -7.86 -4.42
N LYS A 103 18.01 -8.74 -4.44
CA LYS A 103 17.51 -9.30 -5.70
C LYS A 103 16.96 -8.21 -6.63
N VAL A 104 16.23 -7.25 -6.09
CA VAL A 104 15.68 -6.10 -6.84
C VAL A 104 16.81 -5.20 -7.34
N ILE A 105 17.82 -4.90 -6.50
CA ILE A 105 19.00 -4.12 -6.91
C ILE A 105 19.71 -4.78 -8.08
N ASN A 106 19.93 -6.10 -8.00
CA ASN A 106 20.71 -6.88 -8.95
C ASN A 106 19.91 -7.44 -10.15
N ASP A 107 18.61 -7.13 -10.28
CA ASP A 107 17.73 -7.66 -11.33
C ASP A 107 17.62 -9.21 -11.35
N THR A 108 17.67 -9.83 -10.17
CA THR A 108 17.58 -11.30 -10.01
C THR A 108 16.30 -11.78 -9.31
N PHE A 109 15.38 -10.85 -9.01
CA PHE A 109 14.07 -11.19 -8.47
C PHE A 109 13.20 -11.88 -9.52
N ASN A 110 12.16 -12.59 -9.06
CA ASN A 110 11.14 -13.16 -9.94
C ASN A 110 9.73 -13.02 -9.32
N ASP A 111 8.71 -13.45 -10.06
CA ASP A 111 7.31 -13.34 -9.63
C ASP A 111 7.01 -14.10 -8.32
N GLN A 112 7.75 -15.16 -8.01
CA GLN A 112 7.58 -15.92 -6.77
C GLN A 112 7.92 -15.08 -5.53
N ASP A 113 8.87 -14.14 -5.65
CA ASP A 113 9.23 -13.22 -4.56
C ASP A 113 8.06 -12.29 -4.18
N PHE A 114 7.15 -12.03 -5.12
CA PHE A 114 6.01 -11.11 -4.95
C PHE A 114 4.66 -11.81 -4.81
N ILE A 115 4.61 -13.13 -4.99
CA ILE A 115 3.36 -13.90 -5.11
C ILE A 115 2.39 -13.72 -3.93
N ASN A 116 2.96 -13.52 -2.73
CA ASN A 116 2.23 -13.32 -1.47
C ASN A 116 2.21 -11.86 -1.01
N SER A 117 2.79 -10.98 -1.80
CA SER A 117 2.74 -9.54 -1.57
C SER A 117 1.35 -9.01 -1.88
N ILE A 118 0.90 -7.99 -1.16
CA ILE A 118 -0.35 -7.30 -1.42
C ILE A 118 -0.18 -5.77 -1.38
N LYS A 119 -0.76 -5.10 -2.36
CA LYS A 119 -0.81 -3.64 -2.48
C LYS A 119 -1.82 -3.13 -1.47
N THR A 120 -1.40 -2.16 -0.68
CA THR A 120 -2.17 -1.58 0.42
C THR A 120 -1.96 -0.08 0.49
N TYR A 121 -2.86 0.61 1.17
CA TYR A 121 -2.71 2.01 1.52
C TYR A 121 -2.94 2.18 3.02
N ILE A 122 -2.50 3.30 3.56
CA ILE A 122 -2.65 3.61 4.97
C ILE A 122 -4.05 4.16 5.19
N GLN A 123 -4.78 3.61 6.16
CA GLN A 123 -6.09 4.14 6.54
C GLN A 123 -6.34 3.93 8.04
N ARG A 124 -7.11 4.85 8.63
CA ARG A 124 -7.75 4.63 9.92
C ARG A 124 -8.92 3.66 9.76
N VAL A 125 -8.92 2.60 10.56
CA VAL A 125 -9.97 1.57 10.57
C VAL A 125 -10.64 1.55 11.93
N VAL A 126 -11.98 1.52 11.92
CA VAL A 126 -12.81 1.44 13.11
C VAL A 126 -13.42 0.05 13.20
N CYS A 127 -13.32 -0.60 14.36
CA CYS A 127 -14.06 -1.83 14.63
C CYS A 127 -15.52 -1.46 14.97
N PHE A 128 -16.48 -1.88 14.16
CA PHE A 128 -17.90 -1.58 14.41
C PHE A 128 -18.50 -2.28 15.64
N THR A 129 -17.81 -3.29 16.20
CA THR A 129 -18.28 -4.03 17.38
C THR A 129 -17.82 -3.40 18.69
N CYS A 130 -16.57 -2.97 18.77
CA CYS A 130 -16.00 -2.41 20.01
C CYS A 130 -15.58 -0.93 19.90
N HIS A 131 -15.84 -0.31 18.75
CA HIS A 131 -15.51 1.08 18.40
C HIS A 131 -14.04 1.47 18.47
N GLN A 132 -13.15 0.50 18.75
CA GLN A 132 -11.72 0.77 18.78
C GLN A 132 -11.20 1.11 17.37
N GLU A 133 -10.35 2.13 17.34
CA GLU A 133 -9.73 2.64 16.12
C GLU A 133 -8.26 2.24 16.02
N TYR A 134 -7.80 2.02 14.80
CA TYR A 134 -6.45 1.59 14.47
C TYR A 134 -5.96 2.29 13.21
N VAL A 135 -4.66 2.59 13.12
CA VAL A 135 -4.02 2.88 11.84
C VAL A 135 -3.51 1.58 11.25
N SER A 136 -3.90 1.32 10.00
CA SER A 136 -3.68 0.02 9.36
C SER A 136 -3.29 0.17 7.90
N LEU A 137 -2.67 -0.89 7.36
CA LEU A 137 -2.53 -1.12 5.93
C LEU A 137 -3.75 -1.90 5.44
N VAL A 138 -4.52 -1.24 4.59
CA VAL A 138 -5.80 -1.72 4.09
C VAL A 138 -5.70 -2.03 2.60
N ILE A 139 -6.45 -3.02 2.17
CA ILE A 139 -6.52 -3.46 0.78
C ILE A 139 -7.73 -2.75 0.17
N ASP A 140 -7.51 -1.98 -0.88
CA ASP A 140 -8.60 -1.36 -1.63
C ASP A 140 -9.19 -2.44 -2.55
N PRO A 141 -10.43 -2.90 -2.35
CA PRO A 141 -11.05 -3.87 -3.25
C PRO A 141 -11.25 -3.31 -4.67
N GLY A 142 -11.22 -1.98 -4.84
CA GLY A 142 -11.19 -1.29 -6.12
C GLY A 142 -9.78 -1.03 -6.67
N ALA A 143 -8.71 -1.35 -5.94
CA ALA A 143 -7.34 -1.23 -6.45
C ALA A 143 -7.04 -2.37 -7.41
N ILE A 144 -7.34 -2.15 -8.68
CA ILE A 144 -6.92 -3.03 -9.75
C ILE A 144 -5.38 -3.07 -9.75
N TYR A 145 -4.82 -4.27 -9.62
CA TYR A 145 -3.48 -4.55 -10.09
C TYR A 145 -3.51 -4.42 -11.62
N ILE A 146 -3.23 -3.22 -12.10
CA ILE A 146 -3.38 -2.94 -13.52
C ILE A 146 -2.21 -3.57 -14.25
N ILE A 147 -2.50 -4.69 -14.89
CA ILE A 147 -1.57 -5.37 -15.78
C ILE A 147 -1.88 -4.88 -17.19
N LEU A 148 -0.89 -4.26 -17.82
CA LEU A 148 -1.04 -3.73 -19.17
C LEU A 148 -0.61 -4.77 -20.20
N ASP A 149 -1.36 -4.86 -21.29
CA ASP A 149 -0.97 -5.61 -22.48
C ASP A 149 0.15 -4.88 -23.25
N LYS A 150 0.60 -5.46 -24.36
CA LYS A 150 1.66 -4.86 -25.21
C LYS A 150 1.28 -3.49 -25.78
N SER A 151 -0.01 -3.16 -25.82
CA SER A 151 -0.55 -1.89 -26.30
C SER A 151 -0.77 -0.86 -25.18
N GLY A 152 -0.45 -1.21 -23.93
CA GLY A 152 -0.64 -0.32 -22.78
C GLY A 152 -2.07 -0.27 -22.27
N LYS A 153 -2.94 -1.22 -22.65
CA LYS A 153 -4.33 -1.32 -22.17
C LYS A 153 -4.46 -2.36 -21.05
N PRO A 154 -5.41 -2.21 -20.11
CA PRO A 154 -5.66 -3.22 -19.09
C PRO A 154 -5.96 -4.59 -19.71
N ASP A 155 -5.18 -5.60 -19.34
CA ASP A 155 -5.33 -6.98 -19.77
C ASP A 155 -6.44 -7.64 -18.93
N SER A 156 -7.62 -7.79 -19.51
CA SER A 156 -8.80 -8.36 -18.84
C SER A 156 -8.59 -9.78 -18.34
N SER A 157 -7.70 -10.54 -18.98
CA SER A 157 -7.39 -11.92 -18.59
C SER A 157 -6.59 -12.04 -17.29
N LYS A 158 -6.08 -10.91 -16.78
CA LYS A 158 -5.24 -10.85 -15.59
C LYS A 158 -5.83 -10.00 -14.46
N LEU A 159 -7.10 -9.62 -14.58
CA LEU A 159 -7.83 -8.83 -13.57
C LEU A 159 -8.00 -9.59 -12.24
N ASP A 160 -7.96 -10.93 -12.26
CA ASP A 160 -8.19 -11.77 -11.07
C ASP A 160 -6.98 -11.84 -10.11
N LEU A 161 -5.92 -11.06 -10.34
CA LEU A 161 -4.75 -11.09 -9.46
C LEU A 161 -5.11 -10.68 -8.02
N LEU A 162 -6.02 -9.72 -7.85
CA LEU A 162 -6.49 -9.32 -6.53
C LEU A 162 -7.19 -10.48 -5.81
N GLU A 163 -8.12 -11.16 -6.48
CA GLU A 163 -8.84 -12.31 -5.93
C GLU A 163 -7.88 -13.44 -5.53
N LYS A 164 -6.95 -13.80 -6.41
CA LYS A 164 -5.90 -14.79 -6.14
C LYS A 164 -5.06 -14.44 -4.91
N LYS A 165 -4.73 -13.15 -4.73
CA LYS A 165 -3.98 -12.67 -3.57
C LYS A 165 -4.83 -12.69 -2.30
N LEU A 166 -6.09 -12.26 -2.37
CA LEU A 166 -7.01 -12.28 -1.23
C LEU A 166 -7.21 -13.70 -0.67
N HIS A 167 -7.27 -14.73 -1.52
CA HIS A 167 -7.33 -16.13 -1.07
C HIS A 167 -6.11 -16.60 -0.28
N ARG A 168 -4.96 -15.91 -0.41
CA ARG A 168 -3.69 -16.27 0.26
C ARG A 168 -3.42 -15.40 1.50
N VAL A 169 -4.26 -14.41 1.76
CA VAL A 169 -4.08 -13.45 2.84
C VAL A 169 -5.03 -13.74 3.99
N ASN A 170 -4.49 -14.04 5.16
CA ASN A 170 -5.23 -13.97 6.41
C ASN A 170 -5.45 -12.51 6.80
N LEU A 171 -6.63 -12.00 6.47
CA LEU A 171 -7.06 -10.65 6.84
C LEU A 171 -7.08 -10.50 8.36
N LYS A 172 -6.60 -9.36 8.86
CA LYS A 172 -6.57 -9.08 10.29
C LYS A 172 -7.98 -8.80 10.80
N LYS A 173 -8.24 -9.30 12.00
CA LYS A 173 -9.44 -9.00 12.79
C LYS A 173 -9.10 -7.97 13.85
N CYS A 174 -10.12 -7.40 14.48
CA CYS A 174 -9.93 -6.47 15.58
C CYS A 174 -9.17 -7.16 16.73
N PRO A 175 -8.01 -6.63 17.18
CA PRO A 175 -7.26 -7.21 18.29
C PRO A 175 -8.02 -7.22 19.62
N ASN A 176 -8.94 -6.26 19.81
CA ASN A 176 -9.68 -6.10 21.07
C ASN A 176 -10.86 -7.08 21.22
N CYS A 177 -11.60 -7.36 20.16
CA CYS A 177 -12.83 -8.17 20.24
C CYS A 177 -12.88 -9.32 19.21
N SER A 178 -11.83 -9.52 18.43
CA SER A 178 -11.73 -10.53 17.37
C SER A 178 -12.81 -10.46 16.28
N SER A 179 -13.60 -9.39 16.23
CA SER A 179 -14.57 -9.16 15.16
C SER A 179 -13.86 -8.77 13.86
N SER A 180 -14.39 -9.22 12.72
CA SER A 180 -13.90 -8.79 11.41
C SER A 180 -14.16 -7.30 11.20
N PHE A 181 -13.26 -6.63 10.48
CA PHE A 181 -13.51 -5.29 9.99
C PHE A 181 -14.41 -5.33 8.75
N THR A 182 -15.11 -4.23 8.46
CA THR A 182 -15.92 -4.07 7.24
C THR A 182 -15.08 -3.88 5.98
N ILE A 183 -13.79 -3.57 6.15
CA ILE A 183 -12.80 -3.42 5.10
C ILE A 183 -11.68 -4.46 5.26
N TYR A 184 -11.01 -4.79 4.17
CA TYR A 184 -9.93 -5.77 4.16
C TYR A 184 -8.64 -5.19 4.77
N VAL A 185 -8.29 -5.64 5.97
CA VAL A 185 -7.10 -5.19 6.69
C VAL A 185 -5.97 -6.22 6.52
N ALA A 186 -4.86 -5.82 5.91
CA ALA A 186 -3.69 -6.68 5.75
C ALA A 186 -2.76 -6.65 6.96
N LYS A 187 -2.60 -5.48 7.59
CA LYS A 187 -1.71 -5.27 8.74
C LYS A 187 -2.23 -4.12 9.61
N ILE A 188 -2.22 -4.32 10.93
CA ILE A 188 -2.48 -3.24 11.90
C ILE A 188 -1.12 -2.68 12.29
N LEU A 189 -0.97 -1.35 12.25
CA LEU A 189 0.29 -0.68 12.62
C LEU A 189 0.26 -0.30 14.09
N TYR A 190 -0.79 0.40 14.53
CA TYR A 190 -0.98 0.75 15.94
C TYR A 190 -2.44 1.05 16.26
N LYS A 191 -2.79 0.91 17.54
CA LYS A 191 -4.06 1.35 18.11
C LYS A 191 -4.05 2.88 18.20
N CYS A 192 -5.11 3.54 17.74
CA CYS A 192 -5.33 4.94 18.09
C CYS A 192 -5.77 4.95 19.56
N GLU A 193 -4.88 5.25 20.50
CA GLU A 193 -5.29 5.48 21.88
C GLU A 193 -6.24 6.68 21.94
N ASP A 194 -7.15 6.67 22.92
CA ASP A 194 -7.95 7.84 23.26
C ASP A 194 -7.00 9.04 23.29
N LYS A 195 -7.24 10.00 22.41
CA LYS A 195 -6.69 11.33 22.58
C LYS A 195 -7.28 11.90 23.86
N LYS A 196 -6.71 11.54 25.03
CA LYS A 196 -6.65 12.44 26.17
C LYS A 196 -5.69 13.55 25.75
N PHE A 197 -6.20 14.48 24.96
CA PHE A 197 -5.65 15.81 24.91
C PHE A 197 -5.83 16.41 26.30
N THR A 198 -4.76 16.42 27.09
CA THR A 198 -4.62 17.46 28.11
C THR A 198 -4.29 18.74 27.36
N TRP A 199 -5.18 19.72 27.48
CA TRP A 199 -4.95 21.12 27.11
C TRP A 199 -3.70 21.67 27.79
#